data_AF-A0A1U9NU75-F1
#
_entry.id   AF-A0A1U9NU75-F1
#
_cell.length_a   1.000
_cell.length_b   1.000
_cell.length_c   1.000
_cell.angle_alpha   90.00
_cell.angle_beta   90.00
_cell.angle_gamma   90.00
#
_symmetry.space_group_name_H-M   'P 1'
#
loop_
_entity.id
_entity.type
_entity.pdbx_description
1 polymer ?
#
loop_
_entity_poly.entity_id
_entity_poly.type
_entity_poly.pdbx_seq_one_letter_code
_entity_poly.pdbx_strand_id
1 'polypeptide(L)'
;MRAALVAVVAWGGLTGCASADEDRLQYATDYGNHEPLGVVGYPTSDSLQITQKLIWRIADGKAGELEALAADGDEAKDEARKTAQNWIRSFSKGAAGPVTAEFYDEGSVRQTVVVYFHDTAQTKAFLVRLTGRTGEDGWRVHMREPDPKEAAGSLDWLPKTPGALGSKTPR
;
A
#
# COMPACT_ATOMS: atom_id res chain seq x y z
N MET A 1 -61.20 25.65 4.10
CA MET A 1 -60.03 25.51 3.19
C MET A 1 -58.89 24.92 4.01
N ARG A 2 -58.48 23.67 3.74
CA ARG A 2 -57.36 23.01 4.42
C ARG A 2 -56.11 23.20 3.54
N ALA A 3 -55.13 23.94 4.05
CA ALA A 3 -53.86 24.17 3.37
C ALA A 3 -52.96 22.93 3.52
N ALA A 4 -52.55 22.34 2.41
CA ALA A 4 -51.54 21.27 2.38
C ALA A 4 -50.16 21.92 2.25
N LEU A 5 -49.29 21.69 3.24
CA LEU A 5 -47.91 22.13 3.23
C LEU A 5 -47.08 21.06 2.51
N VAL A 6 -46.63 21.36 1.29
CA VAL A 6 -45.71 20.51 0.54
C VAL A 6 -44.29 20.92 0.91
N ALA A 7 -43.63 20.11 1.74
CA ALA A 7 -42.20 20.26 2.03
C ALA A 7 -41.39 19.64 0.88
N VAL A 8 -40.78 20.48 0.05
CA VAL A 8 -39.78 20.07 -0.93
C VAL A 8 -38.48 19.82 -0.19
N VAL A 9 -38.16 18.55 0.08
CA VAL A 9 -36.85 18.15 0.58
C VAL A 9 -35.88 18.18 -0.60
N ALA A 10 -35.05 19.22 -0.66
CA ALA A 10 -33.91 19.28 -1.55
C ALA A 10 -32.80 18.38 -1.00
N TRP A 11 -32.74 17.14 -1.46
CA TRP A 11 -31.57 16.27 -1.32
C TRP A 11 -30.71 16.39 -2.56
N GLY A 12 -29.70 17.25 -2.50
CA GLY A 12 -28.72 17.38 -3.57
C GLY A 12 -27.35 17.78 -3.03
N GLY A 13 -26.40 16.85 -3.04
CA GLY A 13 -24.99 17.18 -3.35
C GLY A 13 -23.92 17.14 -2.24
N LEU A 14 -23.93 16.19 -1.30
CA LEU A 14 -22.82 16.04 -0.30
C LEU A 14 -22.06 14.71 -0.34
N THR A 15 -22.19 13.89 -1.40
CA THR A 15 -21.58 12.56 -1.44
C THR A 15 -20.05 12.55 -1.54
N GLY A 16 -19.39 13.66 -1.89
CA GLY A 16 -17.93 13.73 -2.06
C GLY A 16 -17.12 13.97 -0.78
N CYS A 17 -17.72 14.57 0.25
CA CYS A 17 -17.02 14.77 1.54
C CYS A 17 -17.07 13.52 2.41
N ALA A 18 -18.20 12.80 2.38
CA ALA A 18 -18.39 11.58 3.18
C ALA A 18 -17.33 10.51 2.87
N SER A 19 -17.02 10.27 1.60
CA SER A 19 -16.03 9.25 1.22
C SER A 19 -14.60 9.62 1.62
N ALA A 20 -14.23 10.90 1.52
CA ALA A 20 -12.91 11.37 1.96
C ALA A 20 -12.73 11.29 3.48
N ASP A 21 -13.79 11.60 4.23
CA ASP A 21 -13.81 11.47 5.68
C ASP A 21 -13.78 10.00 6.13
N GLU A 22 -14.48 9.12 5.42
CA GLU A 22 -14.45 7.67 5.62
C GLU A 22 -13.04 7.09 5.38
N ASP A 23 -12.39 7.43 4.26
CA ASP A 23 -11.03 6.98 3.96
C ASP A 23 -10.02 7.44 5.01
N ARG A 24 -10.17 8.69 5.50
CA ARG A 24 -9.33 9.25 6.55
C ARG A 24 -9.54 8.54 7.88
N LEU A 25 -10.80 8.28 8.24
CA LEU A 25 -11.16 7.57 9.47
C LEU A 25 -10.67 6.12 9.44
N GLN A 26 -10.84 5.44 8.30
CA GLN A 26 -10.34 4.09 8.09
C GLN A 26 -8.82 4.05 8.23
N TYR A 27 -8.11 4.98 7.59
CA TYR A 27 -6.66 5.07 7.71
C TYR A 27 -6.21 5.32 9.15
N ALA A 28 -6.86 6.25 9.88
CA ALA A 28 -6.52 6.52 11.27
C ALA A 28 -6.78 5.30 12.19
N THR A 29 -7.85 4.54 11.90
CA THR A 29 -8.18 3.31 12.60
C THR A 29 -7.14 2.23 12.32
N ASP A 30 -6.78 2.02 11.05
CA ASP A 30 -5.74 1.07 10.66
C ASP A 30 -4.40 1.45 11.31
N TYR A 31 -4.03 2.73 11.29
CA TYR A 31 -2.79 3.22 11.91
C TYR A 31 -2.75 2.93 13.42
N GLY A 32 -3.86 3.08 14.13
CA GLY A 32 -3.94 2.79 15.57
C GLY A 32 -3.92 1.30 15.92
N ASN A 33 -4.23 0.43 14.95
CA ASN A 33 -4.31 -1.02 15.14
C ASN A 33 -3.05 -1.79 14.71
N HIS A 34 -2.04 -1.09 14.18
CA HIS A 34 -0.83 -1.71 13.64
C HIS A 34 0.43 -1.12 14.25
N GLU A 35 1.51 -1.90 14.22
CA GLU A 35 2.83 -1.41 14.59
C GLU A 35 3.27 -0.23 13.70
N PRO A 36 3.88 0.82 14.27
CA PRO A 36 4.41 1.92 13.48
C PRO A 36 5.49 1.44 12.50
N LEU A 37 5.39 1.90 11.25
CA LEU A 37 6.39 1.63 10.22
C LEU A 37 7.63 2.50 10.45
N GLY A 38 8.80 1.87 10.62
CA GLY A 38 10.07 2.59 10.55
C GLY A 38 10.34 3.07 9.12
N VAL A 39 10.78 4.31 8.95
CA VAL A 39 10.95 4.93 7.62
C VAL A 39 12.39 5.38 7.43
N VAL A 40 12.98 5.01 6.29
CA VAL A 40 14.30 5.45 5.83
C VAL A 40 14.19 5.94 4.39
N GLY A 41 14.98 6.95 4.00
CA GLY A 41 15.01 7.47 2.64
C GLY A 41 14.02 8.62 2.42
N TYR A 42 13.45 8.69 1.22
CA TYR A 42 12.78 9.90 0.72
C TYR A 42 11.36 9.62 0.19
N PRO A 43 10.40 9.20 1.03
CA PRO A 43 9.01 9.06 0.60
C PRO A 43 8.35 10.41 0.36
N THR A 44 7.42 10.46 -0.59
CA THR A 44 6.30 11.42 -0.54
C THR A 44 5.25 10.96 0.47
N SER A 45 4.40 11.86 0.95
CA SER A 45 3.31 11.51 1.88
C SER A 45 2.45 10.36 1.35
N ASP A 46 2.10 10.41 0.06
CA ASP A 46 1.21 9.42 -0.55
C ASP A 46 1.92 8.08 -0.80
N SER A 47 3.21 8.11 -1.18
CA SER A 47 4.02 6.88 -1.30
C SER A 47 4.20 6.18 0.05
N LEU A 48 4.37 6.94 1.14
CA LEU A 48 4.40 6.38 2.50
C LEU A 48 3.05 5.77 2.87
N GLN A 49 1.96 6.49 2.59
CA GLN A 49 0.62 6.03 2.92
C GLN A 49 0.27 4.72 2.22
N ILE A 50 0.59 4.56 0.92
CA ILE A 50 0.33 3.31 0.21
C ILE A 50 1.20 2.17 0.74
N THR A 51 2.46 2.43 1.11
CA THR A 51 3.33 1.42 1.73
C THR A 51 2.80 0.98 3.09
N GLN A 52 2.30 1.89 3.91
CA GLN A 52 1.68 1.54 5.19
C GLN A 52 0.48 0.63 4.99
N LYS A 53 -0.46 1.01 4.11
CA LYS A 53 -1.61 0.16 3.75
C LYS A 53 -1.16 -1.21 3.25
N LEU A 54 -0.14 -1.27 2.38
CA LEU A 54 0.43 -2.53 1.89
C LEU A 54 0.88 -3.44 3.03
N ILE A 55 1.69 -2.94 3.97
CA ILE A 55 2.19 -3.74 5.09
C ILE A 55 1.05 -4.18 6.02
N TRP A 56 0.11 -3.30 6.32
CA TRP A 56 -1.05 -3.62 7.14
C TRP A 56 -1.93 -4.70 6.51
N ARG A 57 -2.20 -4.63 5.20
CA ARG A 57 -3.00 -5.67 4.53
C ARG A 57 -2.27 -7.01 4.40
N ILE A 58 -0.94 -7.01 4.34
CA ILE A 58 -0.13 -8.23 4.47
C ILE A 58 -0.26 -8.81 5.89
N ALA A 59 -0.17 -7.98 6.92
CA ALA A 59 -0.30 -8.39 8.33
C ALA A 59 -1.70 -8.93 8.65
N ASP A 60 -2.75 -8.25 8.18
CA ASP A 60 -4.16 -8.64 8.32
C ASP A 60 -4.49 -9.97 7.64
N GLY A 61 -3.68 -10.39 6.65
CA GLY A 61 -3.89 -11.61 5.90
C GLY A 61 -5.11 -11.58 4.97
N LYS A 62 -5.63 -10.39 4.64
CA LYS A 62 -6.84 -10.21 3.83
C LYS A 62 -6.49 -9.97 2.36
N ALA A 63 -6.41 -11.06 1.60
CA ALA A 63 -5.97 -11.02 0.20
C ALA A 63 -6.76 -10.05 -0.69
N GLY A 64 -8.08 -9.92 -0.50
CA GLY A 64 -8.89 -8.98 -1.30
C GLY A 64 -8.61 -7.52 -1.00
N GLU A 65 -8.35 -7.16 0.26
CA GLU A 65 -7.98 -5.78 0.64
C GLU A 65 -6.57 -5.44 0.16
N LEU A 66 -5.66 -6.42 0.15
CA LEU A 66 -4.32 -6.26 -0.40
C LEU A 66 -4.35 -6.15 -1.94
N GLU A 67 -5.11 -7.00 -2.62
CA GLU A 67 -5.33 -6.95 -4.07
C GLU A 67 -5.88 -5.61 -4.53
N ALA A 68 -6.76 -4.96 -3.75
CA ALA A 68 -7.33 -3.66 -4.07
C ALA A 68 -6.28 -2.52 -4.16
N LEU A 69 -5.06 -2.74 -3.66
CA LEU A 69 -3.94 -1.80 -3.78
C LEU A 69 -3.21 -1.91 -5.13
N ALA A 70 -3.55 -2.89 -5.97
CA ALA A 70 -2.88 -3.14 -7.23
C ALA A 70 -2.95 -1.93 -8.19
N ALA A 71 -1.82 -1.68 -8.86
CA ALA A 71 -1.67 -0.61 -9.84
C ALA A 71 -2.25 -0.96 -11.22
N ASP A 72 -2.27 -2.25 -11.53
CA ASP A 72 -2.75 -2.75 -12.80
C ASP A 72 -4.24 -3.10 -12.66
N GLY A 73 -5.05 -2.61 -13.60
CA GLY A 73 -6.51 -2.79 -13.60
C GLY A 73 -6.96 -4.22 -13.86
N ASP A 74 -8.23 -4.40 -14.27
CA ASP A 74 -8.87 -5.72 -14.36
C ASP A 74 -8.12 -6.76 -15.21
N GLU A 75 -7.33 -6.33 -16.21
CA GLU A 75 -6.49 -7.21 -17.04
C GLU A 75 -5.46 -8.01 -16.23
N ALA A 76 -5.03 -7.48 -15.08
CA ALA A 76 -4.00 -8.07 -14.22
C ALA A 76 -4.58 -8.70 -12.94
N LYS A 77 -5.90 -8.68 -12.79
CA LYS A 77 -6.57 -8.99 -11.52
C LYS A 77 -6.21 -10.36 -10.96
N ASP A 78 -6.15 -11.36 -11.83
CA ASP A 78 -5.78 -12.72 -11.42
C ASP A 78 -4.33 -12.83 -10.94
N GLU A 79 -3.40 -12.09 -11.55
CA GLU A 79 -2.01 -12.02 -11.12
C GLU A 79 -1.87 -11.26 -9.80
N ALA A 80 -2.56 -10.12 -9.67
CA ALA A 80 -2.59 -9.33 -8.45
C ALA A 80 -3.13 -10.15 -7.27
N ARG A 81 -4.24 -10.87 -7.47
CA ARG A 81 -4.83 -11.77 -6.46
C ARG A 81 -3.85 -12.87 -6.03
N LYS A 82 -3.17 -13.53 -6.97
CA LYS A 82 -2.17 -14.57 -6.65
C LYS A 82 -0.97 -13.98 -5.94
N THR A 83 -0.49 -12.82 -6.39
CA THR A 83 0.60 -12.07 -5.75
C THR A 83 0.24 -11.73 -4.30
N ALA A 84 -0.97 -11.21 -4.06
CA ALA A 84 -1.47 -10.89 -2.72
C ALA A 84 -1.45 -12.12 -1.79
N GLN A 85 -1.97 -13.25 -2.27
CA GLN A 85 -1.98 -14.51 -1.53
C GLN A 85 -0.57 -15.00 -1.21
N ASN A 86 0.35 -14.89 -2.18
CA ASN A 86 1.74 -15.30 -2.00
C ASN A 86 2.46 -14.39 -0.99
N TRP A 87 2.30 -13.07 -1.07
CA TRP A 87 2.89 -12.13 -0.11
C TRP A 87 2.36 -12.33 1.30
N ILE A 88 1.04 -12.50 1.47
CA ILE A 88 0.44 -12.82 2.78
C ILE A 88 1.04 -14.11 3.35
N ARG A 89 1.12 -15.17 2.53
CA ARG A 89 1.69 -16.45 2.95
C ARG A 89 3.15 -16.32 3.38
N SER A 90 3.92 -15.51 2.66
CA SER A 90 5.36 -15.37 2.87
C SER A 90 5.72 -14.40 4.01
N PHE A 91 4.93 -13.35 4.21
CA PHE A 91 5.34 -12.19 4.99
C PHE A 91 4.37 -11.76 6.09
N SER A 92 3.16 -12.32 6.20
CA SER A 92 2.17 -11.90 7.22
C SER A 92 2.73 -11.91 8.64
N LYS A 93 3.47 -12.96 9.02
CA LYS A 93 4.13 -13.05 10.33
C LYS A 93 5.12 -11.89 10.57
N GLY A 94 5.93 -11.55 9.56
CA GLY A 94 6.91 -10.47 9.67
C GLY A 94 6.25 -9.09 9.66
N ALA A 95 5.17 -8.94 8.88
CA ALA A 95 4.43 -7.69 8.74
C ALA A 95 3.62 -7.32 9.99
N ALA A 96 3.25 -8.31 10.81
CA ALA A 96 2.56 -8.10 12.08
C ALA A 96 3.47 -7.58 13.21
N GLY A 97 4.79 -7.64 13.04
CA GLY A 97 5.78 -7.17 14.00
C GLY A 97 6.45 -5.86 13.57
N PRO A 98 7.63 -5.54 14.12
CA PRO A 98 8.41 -4.38 13.71
C PRO A 98 8.84 -4.48 12.24
N VAL A 99 8.59 -3.42 11.48
CA VAL A 99 8.94 -3.31 10.05
C VAL A 99 9.67 -2.00 9.78
N THR A 100 10.67 -2.03 8.90
CA THR A 100 11.24 -0.82 8.31
C THR A 100 11.05 -0.81 6.81
N ALA A 101 10.50 0.28 6.27
CA ALA A 101 10.46 0.57 4.85
C ALA A 101 11.55 1.59 4.49
N GLU A 102 12.43 1.21 3.57
CA GLU A 102 13.43 2.08 2.97
C GLU A 102 13.00 2.46 1.56
N PHE A 103 12.82 3.76 1.34
CA PHE A 103 12.36 4.35 0.09
C PHE A 103 13.58 4.74 -0.76
N TYR A 104 13.87 3.93 -1.77
CA TYR A 104 15.04 4.10 -2.65
C TYR A 104 14.79 5.14 -3.74
N ASP A 105 15.81 5.97 -3.96
CA ASP A 105 15.82 7.06 -4.92
C ASP A 105 14.67 8.07 -4.72
N GLU A 106 14.59 9.08 -5.58
CA GLU A 106 13.48 10.03 -5.54
C GLU A 106 12.22 9.40 -6.15
N GLY A 107 11.12 9.39 -5.38
CA GLY A 107 9.85 8.79 -5.76
C GLY A 107 8.81 9.79 -6.26
N SER A 108 9.06 10.51 -7.35
CA SER A 108 8.09 11.50 -7.86
C SER A 108 6.85 10.87 -8.52
N VAL A 109 7.03 9.75 -9.24
CA VAL A 109 5.92 9.02 -9.90
C VAL A 109 5.99 7.50 -9.71
N ARG A 110 7.14 6.98 -9.28
CA ARG A 110 7.38 5.57 -8.98
C ARG A 110 8.51 5.48 -7.97
N GLN A 111 8.46 4.49 -7.09
CA GLN A 111 9.49 4.30 -6.07
C GLN A 111 9.64 2.83 -5.73
N THR A 112 10.89 2.38 -5.61
CA THR A 112 11.21 1.09 -5.04
C THR A 112 11.27 1.23 -3.53
N VAL A 113 10.51 0.40 -2.83
CA VAL A 113 10.44 0.37 -1.37
C VAL A 113 10.94 -0.97 -0.90
N VAL A 114 12.04 -0.97 -0.16
CA VAL A 114 12.61 -2.18 0.42
C VAL A 114 12.12 -2.30 1.84
N VAL A 115 11.45 -3.40 2.14
CA VAL A 115 10.83 -3.66 3.42
C VAL A 115 11.62 -4.74 4.15
N TYR A 116 11.99 -4.42 5.37
CA TYR A 116 12.73 -5.28 6.29
C TYR A 116 11.78 -5.73 7.39
N PHE A 117 11.49 -7.04 7.42
CA PHE A 117 10.65 -7.66 8.44
C PHE A 117 11.55 -8.19 9.56
N HIS A 118 11.63 -7.45 10.67
CA HIS A 118 12.68 -7.67 11.68
C HIS A 118 12.54 -9.03 12.39
N ASP A 119 11.32 -9.45 12.68
CA ASP A 119 11.05 -10.71 13.40
C ASP A 119 11.36 -11.97 12.59
N THR A 120 11.32 -11.87 11.26
CA THR A 120 11.58 -13.00 10.35
C THR A 120 12.90 -12.89 9.61
N ALA A 121 13.62 -11.77 9.77
CA ALA A 121 14.82 -11.41 9.01
C ALA A 121 14.63 -11.49 7.48
N GLN A 122 13.39 -11.40 7.01
CA GLN A 122 13.07 -11.38 5.59
C GLN A 122 13.16 -9.95 5.04
N THR A 123 13.47 -9.86 3.75
CA THR A 123 13.50 -8.58 3.02
C THR A 123 12.74 -8.74 1.71
N LYS A 124 11.93 -7.74 1.36
CA LYS A 124 11.19 -7.70 0.10
C LYS A 124 11.24 -6.30 -0.52
N ALA A 125 11.53 -6.23 -1.81
CA ALA A 125 11.35 -5.01 -2.58
C ALA A 125 9.94 -4.97 -3.17
N PHE A 126 9.27 -3.83 -3.03
CA PHE A 126 8.00 -3.51 -3.66
C PHE A 126 8.19 -2.33 -4.60
N LEU A 127 7.45 -2.30 -5.70
CA LEU A 127 7.35 -1.13 -6.56
C LEU A 127 6.00 -0.46 -6.33
N VAL A 128 6.03 0.80 -5.91
CA VAL A 128 4.83 1.65 -5.82
C VAL A 128 4.90 2.73 -6.89
N ARG A 129 3.76 3.15 -7.42
CA ARG A 129 3.68 4.17 -8.47
C ARG A 129 2.36 4.91 -8.49
N LEU A 130 2.38 6.13 -9.01
CA LEU A 130 1.16 6.81 -9.42
C LEU A 130 0.50 6.09 -10.61
N THR A 131 -0.82 6.00 -10.55
CA THR A 131 -1.69 5.44 -11.60
C THR A 131 -2.67 6.50 -12.12
N GLY A 132 -3.34 6.20 -13.22
CA GLY A 132 -4.08 7.20 -14.00
C GLY A 132 -3.17 7.93 -15.00
N ARG A 133 -3.77 8.69 -15.91
CA ARG A 133 -3.04 9.41 -16.96
C ARG A 133 -2.24 10.59 -16.39
N THR A 134 -2.74 11.17 -15.32
CA THR A 134 -2.22 12.37 -14.64
C THR A 134 -1.96 12.14 -13.14
N GLY A 135 -2.07 10.90 -12.64
CA GLY A 135 -1.94 10.58 -11.23
C GLY A 135 -3.25 10.58 -10.45
N GLU A 136 -4.39 10.76 -11.13
CA GLU A 136 -5.73 10.88 -10.54
C GLU A 136 -6.18 9.63 -9.77
N ASP A 137 -5.63 8.46 -10.10
CA ASP A 137 -5.97 7.20 -9.41
C ASP A 137 -5.09 6.94 -8.17
N GLY A 138 -4.19 7.89 -7.87
CA GLY A 138 -3.32 7.89 -6.71
C GLY A 138 -2.15 6.90 -6.80
N TRP A 139 -1.47 6.69 -5.67
CA TRP A 139 -0.39 5.72 -5.56
C TRP A 139 -0.93 4.31 -5.36
N ARG A 140 -0.33 3.35 -6.07
CA ARG A 140 -0.70 1.93 -6.08
C ARG A 140 0.54 1.04 -6.08
N VAL A 141 0.34 -0.25 -5.84
CA VAL A 141 1.40 -1.26 -5.74
C VAL A 141 1.44 -2.10 -7.01
N HIS A 142 2.61 -2.30 -7.60
CA HIS A 142 2.77 -3.23 -8.71
C HIS A 142 2.74 -4.67 -8.19
N MET A 143 1.80 -5.49 -8.67
CA MET A 143 1.53 -6.83 -8.15
C MET A 143 1.55 -7.86 -9.29
N ARG A 144 2.74 -8.28 -9.71
CA ARG A 144 2.98 -9.15 -10.87
C ARG A 144 3.87 -10.35 -10.56
N GLU A 145 3.77 -10.88 -9.34
CA GLU A 145 4.57 -12.01 -8.86
C GLU A 145 3.66 -13.21 -8.54
N PRO A 146 2.95 -13.78 -9.54
CA PRO A 146 2.02 -14.88 -9.30
C PRO A 146 2.75 -16.20 -8.95
N ASP A 147 4.04 -16.31 -9.26
CA ASP A 147 4.87 -17.44 -8.82
C ASP A 147 5.29 -17.27 -7.35
N PRO A 148 5.06 -18.28 -6.48
CA PRO A 148 5.39 -18.17 -5.06
C PRO A 148 6.88 -17.94 -4.77
N LYS A 149 7.80 -18.43 -5.61
CA LYS A 149 9.24 -18.25 -5.37
C LYS A 149 9.66 -16.83 -5.71
N GLU A 150 9.14 -16.27 -6.80
CA GLU A 150 9.33 -14.87 -7.16
C GLU A 150 8.77 -13.94 -6.06
N ALA A 151 7.54 -14.22 -5.61
CA ALA A 151 6.87 -13.45 -4.58
C ALA A 151 7.64 -13.42 -3.24
N ALA A 152 8.28 -14.54 -2.87
CA ALA A 152 9.10 -14.65 -1.67
C ALA A 152 10.55 -14.15 -1.85
N GLY A 153 10.97 -13.85 -3.08
CA GLY A 153 12.34 -13.50 -3.41
C GLY A 153 12.75 -12.11 -2.92
N SER A 154 14.03 -11.99 -2.57
CA SER A 154 14.73 -10.73 -2.33
C SER A 154 15.64 -10.40 -3.53
N LEU A 155 15.98 -9.12 -3.73
CA LEU A 155 16.97 -8.75 -4.72
C LEU A 155 18.39 -8.95 -4.15
N ASP A 156 19.30 -9.51 -4.96
CA ASP A 156 20.65 -9.90 -4.51
C ASP A 156 21.53 -8.74 -4.05
N TRP A 157 21.26 -7.53 -4.54
CA TRP A 157 22.05 -6.33 -4.21
C TRP A 157 21.60 -5.65 -2.91
N LEU A 158 20.49 -6.09 -2.29
CA LEU A 158 19.94 -5.41 -1.12
C LEU A 158 20.84 -5.59 0.11
N PRO A 159 21.18 -4.49 0.80
CA PRO A 159 21.90 -4.58 2.05
C PRO A 159 21.01 -5.25 3.11
N LYS A 160 21.61 -5.93 4.09
CA LYS A 160 20.87 -6.51 5.22
C LYS A 160 20.39 -5.46 6.23
N THR A 161 20.96 -4.27 6.18
CA THR A 161 20.70 -3.20 7.13
C THR A 161 20.06 -2.03 6.39
N PRO A 162 18.87 -1.56 6.83
CA PRO A 162 18.23 -0.38 6.26
C PRO A 162 19.18 0.82 6.24
N GLY A 163 19.19 1.58 5.15
CA GLY A 163 19.96 2.82 5.02
C GLY A 163 21.44 2.64 4.68
N ALA A 164 21.95 1.41 4.57
CA ALA A 164 23.37 1.16 4.30
C ALA A 164 23.85 1.73 2.95
N LEU A 165 22.94 1.93 2.00
CA LEU A 165 23.21 2.52 0.69
C LEU A 165 22.80 3.99 0.59
N GLY A 166 22.45 4.64 1.72
CA GLY A 166 21.90 6.00 1.70
C GLY A 166 20.60 6.10 0.89
N SER A 167 19.86 5.00 0.79
CA SER A 167 18.63 4.88 0.00
C SER A 167 18.82 5.26 -1.47
N LYS A 168 19.94 4.83 -2.07
CA LYS A 168 20.23 4.96 -3.50
C LYS A 168 20.43 3.59 -4.12
N THR A 169 19.86 3.39 -5.31
CA THR A 169 20.10 2.15 -6.05
C THR A 169 21.57 2.13 -6.51
N PRO A 170 22.32 1.03 -6.28
CA PRO A 170 23.66 0.86 -6.82
C PRO A 170 23.65 1.02 -8.35
N ARG A 171 24.58 1.81 -8.89
CA ARG A 171 24.78 1.98 -10.33
C ARG A 171 25.79 0.99 -10.88
#